data_AF-A0A1Z5KB29-F1
#
_entry.id   AF-A0A1Z5KB29-F1
#
_cell.length_a   1.000
_cell.length_b   1.000
_cell.length_c   1.000
_cell.angle_alpha   90.00
_cell.angle_beta   90.00
_cell.angle_gamma   90.00
#
_symmetry.space_group_name_H-M   'P 1'
#
loop_
_entity.id
_entity.type
_entity.pdbx_description
1 polymer ?
#
loop_
_entity_poly.entity_id
_entity_poly.type
_entity_poly.pdbx_seq_one_letter_code
_entity_poly.pdbx_strand_id
1 'polypeptide(L)'
;MNCHSWKSSYTTTVLLVGSCCLGVLAVAAQQQQQSRSNSKLAGAFEFVLDFVRRKHSSHIDDDSATNGMQVLGAGFARSGTKSTEEALKILGHKVYDTRSMLEHSEHIPRWLRAAEDYKQHHNLTELESLLKDIEAEGYTATLDFPVNLFALPLAELRPNAKVLFTIRDNEEKWFESWSDITHLMGHLICRPWKWLIGNFDFPEQLLTILEDFPRTHSHYPEHIYRPLPWFEILHHPAIVDDPGQKERWIALHRDFQKRCQETLPPDRLLLFNVKQGWAPLLQFLGVDNAELRQHDFPNVNDRSSLQTVRWVMDVVAAGLPVWIALQSYLAYRIARCGVAMITSAATGFEKTKRA
;
A
#
# COMPACT_ATOMS: atom_id res chain seq x y z
N MET A 1 50.73 33.10 1.07
CA MET A 1 50.18 32.12 0.10
C MET A 1 48.69 32.41 -0.06
N ASN A 2 48.24 32.61 -1.30
CA ASN A 2 46.98 33.30 -1.63
C ASN A 2 45.70 32.51 -1.30
N CYS A 3 44.71 33.21 -0.76
CA CYS A 3 43.38 32.73 -0.34
C CYS A 3 42.47 32.29 -1.52
N HIS A 4 42.94 32.40 -2.77
CA HIS A 4 42.19 32.01 -3.96
C HIS A 4 42.27 30.52 -4.32
N SER A 5 43.23 29.75 -3.77
CA SER A 5 43.36 28.31 -4.11
C SER A 5 42.37 27.41 -3.36
N TRP A 6 41.84 27.85 -2.21
CA TRP A 6 40.98 27.02 -1.35
C TRP A 6 39.53 26.90 -1.84
N LYS A 7 39.00 27.93 -2.52
CA LYS A 7 37.66 27.85 -3.12
C LYS A 7 37.61 26.89 -4.30
N SER A 8 38.72 26.76 -5.05
CA SER A 8 38.83 25.84 -6.20
C SER A 8 38.85 24.37 -5.78
N SER A 9 39.54 23.98 -4.70
CA SER A 9 39.55 22.58 -4.23
C SER A 9 38.22 22.11 -3.63
N TYR A 10 37.44 22.99 -3.00
CA TYR A 10 36.11 22.63 -2.48
C TYR A 10 35.05 22.49 -3.58
N THR A 11 35.06 23.35 -4.60
CA THR A 11 34.16 23.18 -5.76
C THR A 11 34.55 21.97 -6.61
N THR A 12 35.84 21.69 -6.77
CA THR A 12 36.32 20.51 -7.53
C THR A 12 35.98 19.19 -6.83
N THR A 13 36.01 19.14 -5.49
CA THR A 13 35.66 17.91 -4.73
C THR A 13 34.14 17.66 -4.70
N VAL A 14 33.32 18.71 -4.60
CA VAL A 14 31.85 18.59 -4.67
C VAL A 14 31.39 18.25 -6.10
N LEU A 15 32.06 18.78 -7.12
CA LEU A 15 31.81 18.41 -8.53
C LEU A 15 32.27 16.98 -8.86
N LEU A 16 33.37 16.49 -8.27
CA LEU A 16 33.83 15.09 -8.42
C LEU A 16 32.93 14.08 -7.69
N VAL A 17 32.40 14.42 -6.51
CA VAL A 17 31.46 13.54 -5.77
C VAL A 17 30.08 13.52 -6.42
N GLY A 18 29.59 14.66 -6.95
CA GLY A 18 28.38 14.71 -7.77
C GLY A 18 28.53 13.97 -9.11
N SER A 19 29.71 14.08 -9.75
CA SER A 19 30.05 13.38 -10.99
C SER A 19 30.24 11.87 -10.80
N CYS A 20 30.69 11.40 -9.64
CA CYS A 20 30.76 9.96 -9.35
C CYS A 20 29.38 9.35 -9.10
N CYS A 21 28.46 10.03 -8.42
CA CYS A 21 27.09 9.55 -8.27
C CYS A 21 26.33 9.55 -9.60
N LEU A 22 26.47 10.60 -10.42
CA LEU A 22 25.87 10.64 -11.75
C LEU A 22 26.57 9.70 -12.74
N GLY A 23 27.88 9.49 -12.61
CA GLY A 23 28.65 8.52 -13.41
C GLY A 23 28.33 7.07 -13.05
N VAL A 24 28.12 6.75 -11.78
CA VAL A 24 27.65 5.43 -11.33
C VAL A 24 26.19 5.20 -11.73
N LEU A 25 25.34 6.23 -11.69
CA LEU A 25 23.96 6.16 -12.20
C LEU A 25 23.90 6.04 -13.72
N ALA A 26 24.80 6.72 -14.46
CA ALA A 26 24.89 6.64 -15.91
C ALA A 26 25.49 5.30 -16.36
N VAL A 27 26.52 4.78 -15.69
CA VAL A 27 27.09 3.45 -15.95
C VAL A 27 26.11 2.34 -15.56
N ALA A 28 25.35 2.51 -14.47
CA ALA A 28 24.27 1.59 -14.10
C ALA A 28 23.12 1.63 -15.12
N ALA A 29 22.69 2.81 -15.58
CA ALA A 29 21.67 2.94 -16.62
C ALA A 29 22.15 2.40 -17.99
N GLN A 30 23.42 2.57 -18.32
CA GLN A 30 24.03 2.11 -19.57
C GLN A 30 24.34 0.60 -19.55
N GLN A 31 24.58 -0.02 -18.37
CA GLN A 31 24.61 -1.48 -18.20
C GLN A 31 23.20 -2.10 -18.15
N GLN A 32 22.19 -1.37 -17.65
CA GLN A 32 20.80 -1.83 -17.55
C GLN A 32 20.10 -1.95 -18.91
N GLN A 33 20.58 -1.25 -19.95
CA GLN A 33 20.09 -1.40 -21.31
C GLN A 33 20.58 -2.69 -21.99
N GLN A 34 21.54 -3.40 -21.39
CA GLN A 34 22.19 -4.58 -21.96
C GLN A 34 21.93 -5.90 -21.20
N SER A 35 21.33 -5.86 -20.00
CA SER A 35 20.92 -7.06 -19.26
C SER A 35 19.40 -7.14 -19.07
N ARG A 36 18.66 -7.45 -20.15
CA ARG A 36 17.32 -8.04 -20.05
C ARG A 36 17.42 -9.48 -19.54
N SER A 37 17.77 -9.64 -18.27
CA SER A 37 17.68 -10.91 -17.55
C SER A 37 18.02 -10.65 -16.08
N ASN A 38 17.06 -10.93 -15.19
CA ASN A 38 17.22 -11.06 -13.75
C ASN A 38 17.58 -9.80 -12.93
N SER A 39 16.54 -9.13 -12.41
CA SER A 39 16.37 -9.16 -10.95
C SER A 39 14.91 -8.93 -10.58
N LYS A 40 14.33 -9.86 -9.82
CA LYS A 40 13.01 -9.69 -9.18
C LYS A 40 12.95 -8.38 -8.36
N LEU A 41 14.11 -7.92 -7.90
CA LEU A 41 14.35 -6.64 -7.24
C LEU A 41 14.03 -5.43 -8.12
N ALA A 42 14.48 -5.38 -9.37
CA ALA A 42 14.12 -4.31 -10.29
C ALA A 42 12.61 -4.30 -10.56
N GLY A 43 11.99 -5.47 -10.70
CA GLY A 43 10.53 -5.58 -10.84
C GLY A 43 9.75 -5.14 -9.59
N ALA A 44 10.25 -5.46 -8.39
CA ALA A 44 9.63 -5.04 -7.13
C ALA A 44 9.84 -3.54 -6.84
N PHE A 45 11.00 -3.00 -7.22
CA PHE A 45 11.29 -1.58 -7.09
C PHE A 45 10.47 -0.76 -8.09
N GLU A 46 10.35 -1.23 -9.34
CA GLU A 46 9.42 -0.69 -10.32
C GLU A 46 7.97 -0.82 -9.84
N PHE A 47 7.56 -1.92 -9.22
CA PHE A 47 6.21 -2.05 -8.65
C PHE A 47 5.94 -1.02 -7.54
N VAL A 48 6.86 -0.81 -6.60
CA VAL A 48 6.72 0.21 -5.54
C VAL A 48 6.76 1.61 -6.14
N LEU A 49 7.63 1.86 -7.10
CA LEU A 49 7.68 3.15 -7.80
C LEU A 49 6.42 3.37 -8.64
N ASP A 50 5.87 2.35 -9.27
CA ASP A 50 4.62 2.39 -10.05
C ASP A 50 3.40 2.62 -9.15
N PHE A 51 3.39 1.96 -8.00
CA PHE A 51 2.44 2.17 -6.90
C PHE A 51 2.46 3.61 -6.38
N VAL A 52 3.64 4.26 -6.39
CA VAL A 52 3.81 5.66 -5.95
C VAL A 52 3.69 6.68 -7.09
N ARG A 53 3.99 6.31 -8.35
CA ARG A 53 4.16 7.23 -9.48
C ARG A 53 3.02 7.23 -10.50
N ARG A 54 2.16 6.21 -10.58
CA ARG A 54 1.04 6.24 -11.55
C ARG A 54 -0.06 7.16 -11.06
N LYS A 55 0.18 8.45 -11.20
CA LYS A 55 -0.84 9.45 -11.43
C LYS A 55 -0.87 9.65 -12.93
N HIS A 56 -1.68 8.90 -13.68
CA HIS A 56 -2.25 9.31 -14.98
C HIS A 56 -3.13 8.20 -15.60
N SER A 57 -4.42 8.53 -15.64
CA SER A 57 -5.33 8.47 -16.78
C SER A 57 -5.10 7.36 -17.82
N SER A 58 -5.98 6.36 -17.77
CA SER A 58 -6.39 5.63 -18.97
C SER A 58 -7.50 6.42 -19.65
N HIS A 59 -7.20 7.02 -20.81
CA HIS A 59 -8.24 7.38 -21.78
C HIS A 59 -9.02 6.12 -22.16
N ILE A 60 -10.34 6.17 -22.02
CA ILE A 60 -11.28 5.18 -22.54
C ILE A 60 -12.19 5.93 -23.51
N ASP A 61 -12.44 5.31 -24.66
CA ASP A 61 -13.31 5.81 -25.72
C ASP A 61 -14.73 6.10 -25.19
N ASP A 62 -15.27 7.23 -25.63
CA ASP A 62 -16.42 7.97 -25.07
C ASP A 62 -17.81 7.35 -25.38
N ASP A 63 -17.89 6.03 -25.60
CA ASP A 63 -19.12 5.37 -26.06
C ASP A 63 -19.84 4.50 -25.00
N SER A 64 -19.36 4.45 -23.74
CA SER A 64 -20.01 3.67 -22.66
C SER A 64 -20.46 4.47 -21.42
N ALA A 65 -20.47 5.81 -21.51
CA ALA A 65 -20.68 6.72 -20.37
C ALA A 65 -22.13 6.86 -19.87
N THR A 66 -22.88 5.77 -19.71
CA THR A 66 -24.26 5.81 -19.17
C THR A 66 -24.64 4.72 -18.16
N ASN A 67 -23.74 3.79 -17.83
CA ASN A 67 -24.06 2.75 -16.85
C ASN A 67 -23.43 3.08 -15.49
N GLY A 68 -24.27 3.49 -14.52
CA GLY A 68 -23.86 3.64 -13.11
C GLY A 68 -23.38 2.32 -12.49
N MET A 69 -23.10 2.32 -11.18
CA MET A 69 -22.49 1.17 -10.49
C MET A 69 -23.23 -0.15 -10.75
N GLN A 70 -22.51 -1.16 -11.25
CA GLN A 70 -23.07 -2.45 -11.67
C GLN A 70 -22.67 -3.59 -10.74
N VAL A 71 -21.45 -3.55 -10.18
CA VAL A 71 -20.91 -4.60 -9.31
C VAL A 71 -20.36 -3.98 -8.02
N LEU A 72 -20.86 -4.44 -6.88
CA LEU A 72 -20.42 -4.03 -5.55
C LEU A 72 -19.63 -5.16 -4.90
N GLY A 73 -18.35 -4.93 -4.63
CA GLY A 73 -17.52 -5.91 -3.93
C GLY A 73 -17.78 -5.89 -2.44
N ALA A 74 -18.11 -7.05 -1.85
CA ALA A 74 -18.27 -7.24 -0.41
C ALA A 74 -17.14 -8.09 0.21
N GLY A 75 -16.34 -8.74 -0.62
CA GLY A 75 -15.26 -9.60 -0.16
C GLY A 75 -14.12 -8.81 0.49
N PHE A 76 -13.56 -9.36 1.57
CA PHE A 76 -12.40 -8.78 2.25
C PHE A 76 -11.13 -8.90 1.39
N ALA A 77 -10.14 -8.04 1.67
CA ALA A 77 -8.80 -8.17 1.12
C ALA A 77 -8.29 -9.62 1.24
N ARG A 78 -7.46 -10.05 0.28
CA ARG A 78 -6.82 -11.39 0.28
C ARG A 78 -7.77 -12.58 0.07
N SER A 79 -8.97 -12.32 -0.45
CA SER A 79 -9.93 -13.34 -0.89
C SER A 79 -9.93 -13.59 -2.41
N GLY A 80 -8.97 -13.03 -3.15
CA GLY A 80 -8.92 -13.09 -4.62
C GLY A 80 -9.35 -11.80 -5.33
N THR A 81 -9.55 -10.70 -4.59
CA THR A 81 -9.98 -9.39 -5.09
C THR A 81 -9.19 -8.92 -6.32
N LYS A 82 -7.86 -9.05 -6.34
CA LYS A 82 -7.03 -8.65 -7.50
C LYS A 82 -7.22 -9.50 -8.76
N SER A 83 -7.37 -10.82 -8.61
CA SER A 83 -7.73 -11.68 -9.73
C SER A 83 -9.11 -11.35 -10.28
N THR A 84 -10.06 -11.10 -9.38
CA THR A 84 -11.42 -10.67 -9.74
C THR A 84 -11.41 -9.29 -10.41
N GLU A 85 -10.57 -8.36 -9.96
CA GLU A 85 -10.40 -7.04 -10.56
C GLU A 85 -9.96 -7.15 -12.02
N GLU A 86 -8.92 -7.95 -12.30
CA GLU A 86 -8.47 -8.18 -13.67
C GLU A 86 -9.55 -8.85 -14.53
N ALA A 87 -10.32 -9.78 -13.95
CA ALA A 87 -11.45 -10.39 -14.65
C ALA A 87 -12.54 -9.35 -15.00
N LEU A 88 -12.90 -8.47 -14.06
CA LEU A 88 -13.88 -7.40 -14.29
C LEU A 88 -13.37 -6.38 -15.34
N LYS A 89 -12.08 -6.07 -15.36
CA LYS A 89 -11.47 -5.23 -16.41
C LYS A 89 -11.57 -5.85 -17.80
N ILE A 90 -11.32 -7.16 -17.92
CA ILE A 90 -11.51 -7.90 -19.18
C ILE A 90 -12.98 -7.82 -19.65
N LEU A 91 -13.93 -7.78 -18.71
CA LEU A 91 -15.35 -7.59 -19.00
C LEU A 91 -15.76 -6.13 -19.27
N GLY A 92 -14.79 -5.20 -19.31
CA GLY A 92 -15.02 -3.79 -19.63
C GLY A 92 -15.35 -2.90 -18.43
N HIS A 93 -15.24 -3.41 -17.20
CA HIS A 93 -15.47 -2.58 -16.02
C HIS A 93 -14.23 -1.76 -15.62
N LYS A 94 -14.46 -0.53 -15.18
CA LYS A 94 -13.49 0.21 -14.37
C LYS A 94 -13.77 -0.06 -12.89
N VAL A 95 -12.77 -0.55 -12.16
CA VAL A 95 -12.92 -1.04 -10.78
C VAL A 95 -12.33 -0.04 -9.78
N TYR A 96 -13.12 0.37 -8.80
CA TYR A 96 -12.68 1.17 -7.66
C TYR A 96 -12.25 0.25 -6.51
N ASP A 97 -11.03 0.45 -6.00
CA ASP A 97 -10.47 -0.36 -4.92
C ASP A 97 -9.58 0.47 -3.96
N THR A 98 -8.81 -0.22 -3.08
CA THR A 98 -7.84 0.41 -2.17
C THR A 98 -6.87 1.32 -2.91
N ARG A 99 -6.41 0.94 -4.11
CA ARG A 99 -5.50 1.76 -4.91
C ARG A 99 -6.19 3.03 -5.41
N SER A 100 -7.39 2.92 -5.97
CA SER A 100 -8.18 4.10 -6.37
C SER A 100 -8.37 5.06 -5.18
N MET A 101 -8.67 4.54 -3.99
CA MET A 101 -8.81 5.37 -2.79
C MET A 101 -7.50 6.09 -2.41
N LEU A 102 -6.32 5.49 -2.63
CA LEU A 102 -5.04 6.15 -2.40
C LEU A 102 -4.75 7.24 -3.45
N GLU A 103 -5.15 7.00 -4.70
CA GLU A 103 -5.04 7.97 -5.80
C GLU A 103 -5.98 9.18 -5.57
N HIS A 104 -7.13 8.94 -4.95
CA HIS A 104 -8.15 9.92 -4.55
C HIS A 104 -8.18 10.13 -3.04
N SER A 105 -7.04 10.54 -2.47
CA SER A 105 -6.87 10.68 -1.01
C SER A 105 -7.91 11.59 -0.32
N GLU A 106 -8.55 12.49 -1.07
CA GLU A 106 -9.68 13.32 -0.65
C GLU A 106 -10.96 12.51 -0.32
N HIS A 107 -11.09 11.27 -0.81
CA HIS A 107 -12.19 10.36 -0.47
C HIS A 107 -12.08 9.82 0.96
N ILE A 108 -10.87 9.71 1.52
CA ILE A 108 -10.64 9.16 2.87
C ILE A 108 -11.50 9.83 3.95
N PRO A 109 -11.47 11.17 4.13
CA PRO A 109 -12.32 11.82 5.13
C PRO A 109 -13.82 11.71 4.80
N ARG A 110 -14.21 11.51 3.54
CA ARG A 110 -15.61 11.32 3.13
C ARG A 110 -16.11 9.94 3.54
N TRP A 111 -15.32 8.90 3.35
CA TRP A 111 -15.63 7.55 3.82
C TRP A 111 -15.83 7.52 5.34
N LEU A 112 -14.99 8.23 6.10
CA LEU A 112 -15.15 8.32 7.56
C LEU A 112 -16.45 9.02 7.96
N ARG A 113 -16.79 10.15 7.32
CA ARG A 113 -18.06 10.85 7.57
C ARG A 113 -19.27 9.99 7.20
N ALA A 114 -19.22 9.34 6.04
CA ALA A 114 -20.26 8.43 5.58
C ALA A 114 -20.47 7.26 6.56
N ALA A 115 -19.39 6.73 7.14
CA ALA A 115 -19.47 5.68 8.15
C ALA A 115 -20.15 6.16 9.43
N GLU A 116 -19.79 7.34 9.92
CA GLU A 116 -20.37 7.95 11.12
C GLU A 116 -21.87 8.23 10.92
N ASP A 117 -22.21 8.90 9.83
CA ASP A 117 -23.59 9.25 9.47
C ASP A 117 -24.46 7.99 9.31
N TYR A 118 -23.92 6.94 8.68
CA TYR A 118 -24.61 5.67 8.53
C TYR A 118 -24.80 4.96 9.88
N LYS A 119 -23.76 4.86 10.71
CA LYS A 119 -23.83 4.15 12.00
C LYS A 119 -24.75 4.85 12.99
N GLN A 120 -24.71 6.18 13.08
CA GLN A 120 -25.49 6.94 14.07
C GLN A 120 -26.95 7.16 13.65
N HIS A 121 -27.17 7.42 12.36
CA HIS A 121 -28.46 7.95 11.88
C HIS A 121 -29.03 7.18 10.69
N HIS A 122 -28.35 6.13 10.23
CA HIS A 122 -28.69 5.45 8.97
C HIS A 122 -28.80 6.46 7.80
N ASN A 123 -27.99 7.52 7.85
CA ASN A 123 -27.99 8.59 6.86
C ASN A 123 -27.01 8.24 5.74
N LEU A 124 -27.53 8.05 4.53
CA LEU A 124 -26.77 7.66 3.35
C LEU A 124 -26.35 8.84 2.47
N THR A 125 -26.60 10.10 2.87
CA THR A 125 -26.41 11.28 2.01
C THR A 125 -24.95 11.46 1.57
N GLU A 126 -23.99 11.42 2.51
CA GLU A 126 -22.56 11.54 2.18
C GLU A 126 -22.08 10.32 1.36
N LEU A 127 -22.58 9.12 1.67
CA LEU A 127 -22.24 7.90 0.94
C LEU A 127 -22.74 7.95 -0.50
N GLU A 128 -23.99 8.39 -0.72
CA GLU A 128 -24.57 8.52 -2.05
C GLU A 128 -23.86 9.61 -2.86
N SER A 129 -23.53 10.74 -2.22
CA SER A 129 -22.74 11.81 -2.84
C SER A 129 -21.38 11.30 -3.30
N LEU A 130 -20.66 10.59 -2.44
CA LEU A 130 -19.36 10.00 -2.77
C LEU A 130 -19.47 8.94 -3.87
N LEU A 131 -20.50 8.10 -3.83
CA LEU A 131 -20.76 7.11 -4.86
C LEU A 131 -21.00 7.76 -6.23
N LYS A 132 -21.74 8.88 -6.28
CA LYS A 132 -21.97 9.63 -7.52
C LYS A 132 -20.68 10.21 -8.10
N ASP A 133 -19.79 10.70 -7.24
CA ASP A 133 -18.48 11.20 -7.70
C ASP A 133 -17.62 10.06 -8.27
N ILE A 134 -17.63 8.89 -7.63
CA ILE A 134 -16.97 7.68 -8.13
C ILE A 134 -17.58 7.25 -9.48
N GLU A 135 -18.89 7.23 -9.61
CA GLU A 135 -19.56 6.91 -10.89
C GLU A 135 -19.26 7.94 -11.98
N ALA A 136 -19.17 9.23 -11.65
CA ALA A 136 -18.84 10.30 -12.59
C ALA A 136 -17.42 10.17 -13.17
N GLU A 137 -16.52 9.51 -12.46
CA GLU A 137 -15.20 9.12 -12.97
C GLU A 137 -15.21 7.86 -13.84
N GLY A 138 -16.38 7.28 -14.09
CA GLY A 138 -16.58 6.11 -14.94
C GLY A 138 -16.35 4.77 -14.23
N TYR A 139 -16.26 4.74 -12.90
CA TYR A 139 -16.18 3.47 -12.16
C TYR A 139 -17.53 2.75 -12.17
N THR A 140 -17.54 1.50 -12.64
CA THR A 140 -18.75 0.67 -12.77
C THR A 140 -18.75 -0.52 -11.81
N ALA A 141 -17.63 -0.79 -11.15
CA ALA A 141 -17.48 -1.88 -10.21
C ALA A 141 -16.63 -1.45 -9.02
N THR A 142 -16.82 -2.08 -7.86
CA THR A 142 -15.97 -1.90 -6.69
C THR A 142 -15.46 -3.22 -6.15
N LEU A 143 -14.29 -3.22 -5.53
CA LEU A 143 -13.72 -4.37 -4.84
C LEU A 143 -12.86 -3.89 -3.67
N ASP A 144 -12.64 -4.78 -2.70
CA ASP A 144 -11.70 -4.55 -1.60
C ASP A 144 -12.06 -3.31 -0.74
N PHE A 145 -11.14 -2.95 0.14
CA PHE A 145 -11.27 -1.84 1.08
C PHE A 145 -11.21 -0.46 0.37
N PRO A 146 -11.94 0.58 0.84
CA PRO A 146 -12.91 0.59 1.94
C PRO A 146 -14.31 0.12 1.54
N VAL A 147 -14.58 -0.04 0.25
CA VAL A 147 -15.95 -0.18 -0.27
C VAL A 147 -16.63 -1.45 0.19
N ASN A 148 -15.86 -2.52 0.45
CA ASN A 148 -16.40 -3.77 0.95
C ASN A 148 -17.23 -3.62 2.23
N LEU A 149 -16.82 -2.76 3.16
CA LEU A 149 -17.57 -2.51 4.40
C LEU A 149 -18.88 -1.75 4.18
N PHE A 150 -19.02 -1.08 3.03
CA PHE A 150 -20.23 -0.37 2.63
C PHE A 150 -21.10 -1.17 1.65
N ALA A 151 -20.80 -2.44 1.38
CA ALA A 151 -21.50 -3.19 0.33
C ALA A 151 -23.03 -3.24 0.53
N LEU A 152 -23.51 -3.38 1.77
CA LEU A 152 -24.94 -3.37 2.08
C LEU A 152 -25.61 -2.01 1.86
N PRO A 153 -25.15 -0.90 2.49
CA PRO A 153 -25.76 0.41 2.23
C PRO A 153 -25.60 0.86 0.76
N LEU A 154 -24.52 0.49 0.08
CA LEU A 154 -24.38 0.75 -1.36
C LEU A 154 -25.37 -0.08 -2.19
N ALA A 155 -25.68 -1.30 -1.76
CA ALA A 155 -26.71 -2.12 -2.39
C ALA A 155 -28.11 -1.55 -2.19
N GLU A 156 -28.38 -0.81 -1.11
CA GLU A 156 -29.61 -0.03 -0.93
C GLU A 156 -29.68 1.14 -1.91
N LEU A 157 -28.58 1.88 -2.08
CA LEU A 157 -28.50 3.03 -2.99
C LEU A 157 -28.52 2.65 -4.48
N ARG A 158 -28.09 1.44 -4.83
CA ARG A 158 -28.03 0.93 -6.21
C ARG A 158 -28.70 -0.43 -6.30
N PRO A 159 -30.05 -0.52 -6.25
CA PRO A 159 -30.77 -1.79 -6.18
C PRO A 159 -30.52 -2.73 -7.38
N ASN A 160 -30.12 -2.17 -8.53
CA ASN A 160 -29.79 -2.94 -9.73
C ASN A 160 -28.35 -3.47 -9.75
N ALA A 161 -27.47 -2.95 -8.87
CA ALA A 161 -26.09 -3.43 -8.77
C ALA A 161 -26.06 -4.82 -8.12
N LYS A 162 -25.25 -5.71 -8.68
CA LYS A 162 -25.02 -7.06 -8.16
C LYS A 162 -23.92 -7.01 -7.10
N VAL A 163 -24.02 -7.85 -6.07
CA VAL A 163 -23.05 -7.91 -4.97
C VAL A 163 -22.16 -9.14 -5.11
N LEU A 164 -20.86 -8.93 -5.14
CA LEU A 164 -19.85 -9.97 -5.30
C LEU A 164 -19.04 -10.11 -4.01
N PHE A 165 -19.20 -11.24 -3.31
CA PHE A 165 -18.44 -11.56 -2.11
C PHE A 165 -17.37 -12.60 -2.46
N THR A 166 -16.13 -12.15 -2.65
CA THR A 166 -15.01 -13.06 -2.90
C THR A 166 -14.63 -13.83 -1.63
N ILE A 167 -14.45 -15.15 -1.75
CA ILE A 167 -14.16 -16.07 -0.64
C ILE A 167 -12.94 -16.96 -0.95
N ARG A 168 -12.33 -17.52 0.10
CA ARG A 168 -11.34 -18.60 -0.01
C ARG A 168 -11.97 -19.96 0.32
N ASP A 169 -11.15 -21.02 0.34
CA ASP A 169 -11.62 -22.37 0.69
C ASP A 169 -12.19 -22.44 2.12
N ASN A 170 -11.63 -21.66 3.04
CA ASN A 170 -12.12 -21.47 4.41
C ASN A 170 -11.57 -20.15 5.00
N GLU A 171 -12.15 -19.71 6.11
CA GLU A 171 -11.81 -18.46 6.78
C GLU A 171 -10.42 -18.49 7.43
N GLU A 172 -9.93 -19.65 7.85
CA GLU A 172 -8.58 -19.78 8.42
C GLU A 172 -7.49 -19.48 7.38
N LYS A 173 -7.61 -20.06 6.17
CA LYS A 173 -6.72 -19.79 5.04
C LYS A 173 -6.82 -18.35 4.56
N TRP A 174 -8.01 -17.76 4.66
CA TRP A 174 -8.17 -16.33 4.41
C TRP A 174 -7.38 -15.52 5.44
N PHE A 175 -7.58 -15.79 6.73
CA PHE A 175 -6.89 -15.11 7.81
C PHE A 175 -5.37 -15.27 7.71
N GLU A 176 -4.85 -16.46 7.43
CA GLU A 176 -3.41 -16.67 7.20
C GLU A 176 -2.88 -15.77 6.07
N SER A 177 -3.60 -15.72 4.93
CA SER A 177 -3.20 -14.87 3.82
C SER A 177 -3.34 -13.37 4.10
N TRP A 178 -4.29 -12.97 4.95
CA TRP A 178 -4.52 -11.60 5.40
C TRP A 178 -3.45 -11.18 6.42
N SER A 179 -3.16 -12.04 7.40
CA SER A 179 -2.12 -11.86 8.39
C SER A 179 -0.74 -11.68 7.72
N ASP A 180 -0.40 -12.53 6.75
CA ASP A 180 0.86 -12.42 6.00
C ASP A 180 1.07 -11.05 5.34
N ILE A 181 0.03 -10.52 4.68
CA ILE A 181 0.13 -9.22 4.01
C ILE A 181 0.18 -8.09 5.03
N THR A 182 -0.55 -8.19 6.14
CA THR A 182 -0.55 -7.18 7.20
C THR A 182 0.81 -7.13 7.87
N HIS A 183 1.45 -8.28 8.11
CA HIS A 183 2.83 -8.34 8.59
C HIS A 183 3.82 -7.69 7.63
N LEU A 184 3.65 -7.93 6.33
CA LEU A 184 4.48 -7.32 5.31
C LEU A 184 4.30 -5.79 5.29
N MET A 185 3.06 -5.32 5.24
CA MET A 185 2.72 -3.90 5.19
C MET A 185 3.04 -3.17 6.51
N GLY A 186 3.21 -3.90 7.62
CA GLY A 186 3.80 -3.42 8.88
C GLY A 186 4.96 -2.43 8.70
N HIS A 187 5.78 -2.65 7.67
CA HIS A 187 6.98 -1.85 7.37
C HIS A 187 6.69 -0.46 6.82
N LEU A 188 5.52 -0.29 6.22
CA LEU A 188 5.05 0.97 5.68
C LEU A 188 4.15 1.73 6.67
N ILE A 189 3.47 1.01 7.56
CA ILE A 189 2.46 1.58 8.47
C ILE A 189 3.04 1.99 9.83
N CYS A 190 4.12 1.35 10.27
CA CYS A 190 4.75 1.63 11.56
C CYS A 190 5.84 2.72 11.48
N ARG A 191 6.21 3.27 12.64
CA ARG A 191 7.34 4.22 12.74
C ARG A 191 8.66 3.53 12.33
N PRO A 192 9.60 4.25 11.69
CA PRO A 192 9.57 5.68 11.39
C PRO A 192 8.89 6.02 10.06
N TRP A 193 8.33 5.07 9.31
CA TRP A 193 7.92 5.27 7.92
C TRP A 193 6.48 5.75 7.75
N LYS A 194 5.69 5.78 8.82
CA LYS A 194 4.29 6.28 8.84
C LYS A 194 4.08 7.66 8.18
N TRP A 195 5.09 8.53 8.14
CA TRP A 195 4.96 9.84 7.47
C TRP A 195 5.04 9.77 5.94
N LEU A 196 5.61 8.71 5.36
CA LEU A 196 5.71 8.53 3.91
C LEU A 196 4.35 8.21 3.28
N ILE A 197 3.44 7.62 4.05
CA ILE A 197 2.11 7.23 3.60
C ILE A 197 1.12 7.70 4.67
N GLY A 198 0.58 8.90 4.48
CA GLY A 198 -0.36 9.51 5.41
C GLY A 198 -1.65 8.69 5.55
N ASN A 199 -2.35 8.86 6.69
CA ASN A 199 -3.67 8.28 6.98
C ASN A 199 -3.76 6.75 7.06
N PHE A 200 -2.68 6.05 7.38
CA PHE A 200 -2.73 4.59 7.57
C PHE A 200 -3.60 4.10 8.75
N ASP A 201 -4.03 5.00 9.64
CA ASP A 201 -5.00 4.67 10.69
C ASP A 201 -6.43 4.54 10.13
N PHE A 202 -6.67 4.90 8.87
CA PHE A 202 -7.98 4.91 8.23
C PHE A 202 -8.70 3.55 8.25
N PRO A 203 -8.06 2.41 7.89
CA PRO A 203 -8.73 1.11 7.96
C PRO A 203 -9.21 0.74 9.35
N GLU A 204 -8.38 1.00 10.37
CA GLU A 204 -8.75 0.75 11.76
C GLU A 204 -9.89 1.67 12.21
N GLN A 205 -9.85 2.96 11.86
CA GLN A 205 -10.93 3.90 12.17
C GLN A 205 -12.25 3.45 11.55
N LEU A 206 -12.23 3.04 10.29
CA LEU A 206 -13.44 2.62 9.59
C LEU A 206 -14.04 1.35 10.20
N LEU A 207 -13.20 0.37 10.50
CA LEU A 207 -13.61 -0.87 11.19
C LEU A 207 -14.15 -0.58 12.60
N THR A 208 -13.54 0.36 13.34
CA THR A 208 -14.08 0.79 14.64
C THR A 208 -15.45 1.44 14.50
N ILE A 209 -15.66 2.31 13.51
CA ILE A 209 -16.95 3.02 13.33
C ILE A 209 -18.05 2.06 12.88
N LEU A 210 -17.81 1.26 11.84
CA LEU A 210 -18.85 0.42 11.24
C LEU A 210 -19.09 -0.87 12.04
N GLU A 211 -18.02 -1.53 12.47
CA GLU A 211 -18.04 -2.91 12.97
C GLU A 211 -17.75 -3.01 14.47
N ASP A 212 -17.63 -1.88 15.18
CA ASP A 212 -17.24 -1.81 16.59
C ASP A 212 -15.93 -2.59 16.88
N PHE A 213 -15.07 -2.68 15.86
CA PHE A 213 -13.83 -3.45 15.93
C PHE A 213 -12.73 -2.56 16.54
N PRO A 214 -12.17 -2.92 17.71
CA PRO A 214 -11.30 -2.03 18.46
C PRO A 214 -10.01 -1.71 17.70
N ARG A 215 -9.52 -0.48 17.84
CA ARG A 215 -8.23 -0.08 17.25
C ARG A 215 -7.09 -0.92 17.82
N THR A 216 -6.35 -1.56 16.93
CA THR A 216 -5.21 -2.40 17.26
C THR A 216 -3.96 -1.54 17.41
N HIS A 217 -3.61 -1.16 18.65
CA HIS A 217 -2.33 -0.50 18.89
C HIS A 217 -1.28 -1.52 19.32
N SER A 218 -0.09 -1.40 18.75
CA SER A 218 1.06 -2.12 19.28
C SER A 218 1.48 -1.52 20.61
N HIS A 219 1.27 -2.27 21.70
CA HIS A 219 1.79 -1.91 23.02
C HIS A 219 3.23 -2.41 23.17
N TYR A 220 4.20 -1.53 22.96
CA TYR A 220 5.60 -1.84 23.29
C TYR A 220 5.84 -1.56 24.77
N PRO A 221 6.49 -2.46 25.50
CA PRO A 221 6.87 -2.19 26.87
C PRO A 221 7.83 -0.99 26.92
N GLU A 222 7.41 0.09 27.57
CA GLU A 222 8.16 1.35 27.65
C GLU A 222 9.50 1.20 28.37
N HIS A 223 9.67 0.12 29.15
CA HIS A 223 10.85 -0.13 29.97
C HIS A 223 12.00 -0.86 29.23
N ILE A 224 11.80 -1.28 27.98
CA ILE A 224 12.84 -2.00 27.21
C ILE A 224 13.57 -0.99 26.33
N TYR A 225 14.82 -0.67 26.69
CA TYR A 225 15.71 0.11 25.85
C TYR A 225 16.13 -0.72 24.63
N ARG A 226 15.74 -0.25 23.43
CA ARG A 226 16.05 -0.89 22.16
C ARG A 226 16.95 0.04 21.34
N PRO A 227 18.10 -0.43 20.83
CA PRO A 227 18.98 0.39 19.99
C PRO A 227 18.35 0.79 18.65
N LEU A 228 17.48 -0.06 18.12
CA LEU A 228 16.73 0.15 16.88
C LEU A 228 15.24 -0.17 17.14
N PRO A 229 14.52 0.65 17.93
CA PRO A 229 13.18 0.33 18.40
C PRO A 229 12.22 0.12 17.22
N TRP A 230 12.40 0.83 16.11
CA TRP A 230 11.63 0.60 14.89
C TRP A 230 11.89 -0.76 14.24
N PHE A 231 13.13 -1.27 14.21
CA PHE A 231 13.41 -2.54 13.55
C PHE A 231 12.72 -3.71 14.26
N GLU A 232 12.69 -3.72 15.60
CA GLU A 232 11.90 -4.71 16.35
C GLU A 232 10.39 -4.55 16.14
N ILE A 233 9.89 -3.31 16.00
CA ILE A 233 8.49 -3.03 15.66
C ILE A 233 8.10 -3.67 14.32
N LEU A 234 9.01 -3.60 13.34
CA LEU A 234 8.81 -4.15 12.00
C LEU A 234 8.74 -5.68 11.96
N HIS A 235 9.47 -6.35 12.86
CA HIS A 235 9.52 -7.80 12.92
C HIS A 235 8.52 -8.43 13.91
N HIS A 236 7.78 -7.61 14.70
CA HIS A 236 6.69 -8.03 15.58
C HIS A 236 5.46 -7.11 15.47
N PRO A 237 4.69 -7.18 14.35
CA PRO A 237 3.53 -6.33 14.14
C PRO A 237 2.36 -6.77 15.04
N ALA A 238 2.02 -5.95 16.03
CA ALA A 238 1.06 -6.34 17.07
C ALA A 238 -0.40 -6.54 16.63
N ILE A 239 -0.74 -6.25 15.36
CA ILE A 239 -2.11 -6.48 14.83
C ILE A 239 -2.46 -7.97 14.85
N VAL A 240 -1.45 -8.85 14.73
CA VAL A 240 -1.62 -10.30 14.61
C VAL A 240 -1.24 -11.06 15.89
N ASP A 241 -0.34 -10.51 16.71
CA ASP A 241 0.21 -11.22 17.87
C ASP A 241 -0.62 -11.11 19.18
N ASP A 242 -1.77 -10.43 19.14
CA ASP A 242 -2.71 -10.34 20.28
C ASP A 242 -3.56 -11.63 20.44
N PRO A 243 -3.58 -12.29 21.61
CA PRO A 243 -4.41 -13.47 21.85
C PRO A 243 -5.90 -13.19 21.61
N GLY A 244 -6.52 -13.92 20.68
CA GLY A 244 -7.94 -13.77 20.33
C GLY A 244 -8.22 -12.91 19.10
N GLN A 245 -7.21 -12.23 18.53
CA GLN A 245 -7.41 -11.41 17.33
C GLN A 245 -7.79 -12.26 16.11
N LYS A 246 -7.16 -13.43 15.95
CA LYS A 246 -7.50 -14.37 14.88
C LYS A 246 -8.99 -14.71 14.91
N GLU A 247 -9.50 -15.07 16.07
CA GLU A 247 -10.89 -15.46 16.28
C GLU A 247 -11.84 -14.28 15.98
N ARG A 248 -11.48 -13.06 16.37
CA ARG A 248 -12.26 -11.85 16.08
C ARG A 248 -12.33 -11.53 14.59
N TRP A 249 -11.21 -11.62 13.86
CA TRP A 249 -11.20 -11.40 12.42
C TRP A 249 -11.99 -12.45 11.66
N ILE A 250 -11.85 -13.72 12.04
CA ILE A 250 -12.64 -14.82 11.46
C ILE A 250 -14.13 -14.61 11.76
N ALA A 251 -14.49 -14.23 12.99
CA ALA A 251 -15.87 -13.92 13.35
C ALA A 251 -16.42 -12.75 12.52
N LEU A 252 -15.69 -11.63 12.43
CA LEU A 252 -16.09 -10.48 11.61
C LEU A 252 -16.33 -10.87 10.15
N HIS A 253 -15.40 -11.60 9.53
CA HIS A 253 -15.54 -12.05 8.15
C HIS A 253 -16.78 -12.93 7.97
N ARG A 254 -16.96 -13.91 8.84
CA ARG A 254 -18.10 -14.84 8.80
C ARG A 254 -19.42 -14.13 9.02
N ASP A 255 -19.49 -13.25 10.01
CA ASP A 255 -20.70 -12.51 10.35
C ASP A 255 -21.07 -11.54 9.23
N PHE A 256 -20.09 -10.88 8.61
CA PHE A 256 -20.38 -10.02 7.45
C PHE A 256 -20.88 -10.80 6.24
N GLN A 257 -20.27 -11.95 5.94
CA GLN A 257 -20.75 -12.84 4.89
C GLN A 257 -22.19 -13.28 5.16
N LYS A 258 -22.49 -13.68 6.40
CA LYS A 258 -23.82 -14.09 6.83
C LYS A 258 -24.83 -12.94 6.68
N ARG A 259 -24.49 -11.73 7.13
CA ARG A 259 -25.34 -10.53 6.94
C ARG A 259 -25.65 -10.30 5.47
N CYS A 260 -24.66 -10.43 4.57
CA CYS A 260 -24.89 -10.31 3.13
C CYS A 260 -25.90 -11.36 2.63
N GLN A 261 -25.78 -12.61 3.06
CA GLN A 261 -26.68 -13.69 2.66
C GLN A 261 -28.11 -13.52 3.21
N GLU A 262 -28.26 -12.92 4.39
CA GLU A 262 -29.56 -12.70 5.03
C GLU A 262 -30.27 -11.45 4.48
N THR A 263 -29.52 -10.42 4.08
CA THR A 263 -30.07 -9.15 3.59
C THR A 263 -30.35 -9.16 2.08
N LEU A 264 -29.52 -9.81 1.27
CA LEU A 264 -29.60 -9.73 -0.18
C LEU A 264 -30.32 -10.93 -0.80
N PRO A 265 -31.11 -10.73 -1.86
CA PRO A 265 -31.69 -11.82 -2.64
C PRO A 265 -30.61 -12.77 -3.21
N PRO A 266 -30.86 -14.10 -3.31
CA PRO A 266 -29.87 -15.06 -3.80
C PRO A 266 -29.38 -14.81 -5.23
N ASP A 267 -30.20 -14.21 -6.08
CA ASP A 267 -29.87 -13.83 -7.46
C ASP A 267 -29.01 -12.55 -7.53
N ARG A 268 -28.93 -11.80 -6.42
CA ARG A 268 -28.18 -10.54 -6.31
C ARG A 268 -26.84 -10.69 -5.59
N LEU A 269 -26.59 -11.84 -4.96
CA LEU A 269 -25.34 -12.12 -4.24
C LEU A 269 -24.63 -13.35 -4.84
N LEU A 270 -23.36 -13.17 -5.23
CA LEU A 270 -22.48 -14.29 -5.55
C LEU A 270 -21.38 -14.43 -4.50
N LEU A 271 -21.33 -15.58 -3.84
CA LEU A 271 -20.14 -16.03 -3.12
C LEU A 271 -19.17 -16.65 -4.13
N PHE A 272 -18.03 -15.99 -4.37
CA PHE A 272 -17.14 -16.33 -5.47
C PHE A 272 -15.76 -16.75 -4.98
N ASN A 273 -15.38 -18.00 -5.23
CA ASN A 273 -14.00 -18.47 -5.08
C ASN A 273 -13.34 -18.45 -6.46
N VAL A 274 -12.24 -17.71 -6.61
CA VAL A 274 -11.52 -17.56 -7.90
C VAL A 274 -11.12 -18.88 -8.55
N LYS A 275 -11.00 -19.97 -7.78
CA LYS A 275 -10.74 -21.33 -8.30
C LYS A 275 -11.89 -21.90 -9.15
N GLN A 276 -13.09 -21.34 -9.04
CA GLN A 276 -14.24 -21.73 -9.86
C GLN A 276 -14.13 -21.18 -11.29
N GLY A 277 -13.20 -20.24 -11.53
CA GLY A 277 -12.94 -19.65 -12.83
C GLY A 277 -14.07 -18.75 -13.35
N TRP A 278 -14.16 -18.62 -14.68
CA TRP A 278 -15.06 -17.67 -15.34
C TRP A 278 -16.55 -18.02 -15.23
N ALA A 279 -16.89 -19.31 -15.22
CA ALA A 279 -18.26 -19.78 -15.38
C ALA A 279 -19.28 -19.13 -14.41
N PRO A 280 -19.09 -19.18 -13.07
CA PRO A 280 -20.07 -18.59 -12.15
C PRO A 280 -20.10 -17.06 -12.23
N LEU A 281 -18.95 -16.40 -12.50
CA LEU A 281 -18.89 -14.95 -12.62
C LEU A 281 -19.66 -14.46 -13.86
N LEU A 282 -19.43 -15.09 -15.02
CA LEU A 282 -20.13 -14.76 -16.26
C LEU A 282 -21.63 -14.99 -16.14
N GLN A 283 -22.03 -16.13 -15.58
CA GLN A 283 -23.44 -16.44 -15.32
C GLN A 283 -24.08 -15.40 -14.40
N PHE A 284 -23.41 -15.08 -13.29
CA PHE A 284 -23.90 -14.10 -12.33
C PHE A 284 -24.03 -12.72 -12.94
N LEU A 285 -23.09 -12.28 -13.77
CA LEU A 285 -23.15 -10.98 -14.43
C LEU A 285 -24.13 -10.95 -15.62
N GLY A 286 -24.57 -12.11 -16.12
CA GLY A 286 -25.43 -12.22 -17.30
C GLY A 286 -24.67 -12.00 -18.60
N VAL A 287 -23.36 -12.29 -18.61
CA VAL A 287 -22.49 -12.16 -19.77
C VAL A 287 -22.37 -13.51 -20.45
N ASP A 288 -22.77 -13.59 -21.73
CA ASP A 288 -22.54 -14.79 -22.52
C ASP A 288 -21.25 -14.67 -23.33
N ASN A 289 -20.17 -15.21 -22.78
CA ASN A 289 -18.87 -15.27 -23.45
C ASN A 289 -18.29 -16.69 -23.38
N ALA A 290 -18.46 -17.46 -24.45
CA ALA A 290 -18.02 -18.85 -24.52
C ALA A 290 -16.49 -18.99 -24.60
N GLU A 291 -15.80 -17.99 -25.14
CA GLU A 291 -14.33 -17.97 -25.24
C GLU A 291 -13.71 -17.87 -23.83
N LEU A 292 -14.14 -16.91 -23.02
CA LEU A 292 -13.64 -16.74 -21.65
C LEU A 292 -13.85 -17.98 -20.78
N ARG A 293 -14.94 -18.75 -20.99
CA ARG A 293 -15.16 -20.02 -20.26
C ARG A 293 -14.08 -21.07 -20.50
N GLN A 294 -13.34 -20.96 -21.60
CA GLN A 294 -12.25 -21.89 -21.97
C GLN A 294 -10.87 -21.38 -21.54
N HIS A 295 -10.76 -20.09 -21.22
CA HIS A 295 -9.51 -19.49 -20.77
C HIS A 295 -9.29 -19.65 -19.27
N ASP A 296 -8.01 -19.62 -18.88
CA ASP A 296 -7.64 -19.55 -17.47
C ASP A 296 -8.14 -18.26 -16.84
N PHE A 297 -8.62 -18.37 -15.60
CA PHE A 297 -8.99 -17.20 -14.82
C PHE A 297 -7.73 -16.44 -14.39
N PRO A 298 -7.74 -15.08 -14.39
CA PRO A 298 -6.58 -14.30 -13.99
C PRO A 298 -6.01 -14.73 -12.63
N ASN A 299 -4.69 -14.92 -12.56
CA ASN A 299 -3.99 -15.28 -11.33
C ASN A 299 -2.88 -14.26 -11.07
N VAL A 300 -3.20 -13.24 -10.29
CA VAL A 300 -2.31 -12.12 -9.97
C VAL A 300 -2.20 -11.93 -8.47
N ASN A 301 -1.22 -11.14 -8.01
CA ASN A 301 -0.99 -10.83 -6.59
C ASN A 301 -0.50 -12.04 -5.77
N ASP A 302 0.50 -12.73 -6.32
CA ASP A 302 1.13 -13.87 -5.68
C ASP A 302 1.98 -13.46 -4.45
N ARG A 303 2.16 -14.41 -3.52
CA ARG A 303 2.91 -14.18 -2.27
C ARG A 303 4.39 -13.85 -2.54
N SER A 304 4.95 -14.31 -3.66
CA SER A 304 6.39 -14.19 -3.96
C SER A 304 6.81 -12.76 -4.33
N SER A 305 5.96 -12.03 -5.06
CA SER A 305 6.20 -10.62 -5.40
C SER A 305 6.27 -9.75 -4.15
N LEU A 306 5.39 -10.02 -3.19
CA LEU A 306 5.27 -9.32 -1.92
C LEU A 306 6.48 -9.55 -0.98
N GLN A 307 7.04 -10.77 -0.94
CA GLN A 307 8.27 -11.06 -0.18
C GLN A 307 9.48 -10.26 -0.70
N THR A 308 9.53 -10.00 -2.00
CA THR A 308 10.61 -9.21 -2.59
C THR A 308 10.54 -7.74 -2.15
N VAL A 309 9.33 -7.17 -2.11
CA VAL A 309 9.11 -5.82 -1.56
C VAL A 309 9.53 -5.75 -0.09
N ARG A 310 9.24 -6.81 0.70
CA ARG A 310 9.70 -6.90 2.09
C ARG A 310 11.20 -6.70 2.22
N TRP A 311 11.95 -7.49 1.47
CA TRP A 311 13.41 -7.52 1.57
C TRP A 311 14.01 -6.17 1.22
N VAL A 312 13.46 -5.50 0.20
CA VAL A 312 13.86 -4.12 -0.15
C VAL A 312 13.58 -3.17 1.01
N MET A 313 12.39 -3.24 1.61
CA MET A 313 12.02 -2.39 2.74
C MET A 313 12.89 -2.68 3.97
N ASP A 314 13.23 -3.93 4.26
CA ASP A 314 14.15 -4.32 5.35
C ASP A 314 15.54 -3.71 5.14
N VAL A 315 16.05 -3.78 3.91
CA VAL A 315 17.35 -3.18 3.54
C VAL A 315 17.31 -1.67 3.67
N VAL A 316 16.25 -1.00 3.24
CA VAL A 316 16.10 0.46 3.40
C VAL A 316 15.95 0.82 4.88
N ALA A 317 15.15 0.06 5.64
CA ALA A 317 14.84 0.32 7.04
C ALA A 317 16.04 0.16 7.97
N ALA A 318 16.85 -0.87 7.76
CA ALA A 318 18.09 -1.09 8.51
C ALA A 318 19.26 -0.29 7.94
N GLY A 319 19.33 -0.16 6.61
CA GLY A 319 20.47 0.41 5.89
C GLY A 319 20.52 1.94 5.98
N LEU A 320 19.40 2.65 5.88
CA LEU A 320 19.40 4.11 5.88
C LEU A 320 19.93 4.72 7.19
N PRO A 321 19.52 4.28 8.40
CA PRO A 321 20.08 4.79 9.65
C PRO A 321 21.57 4.48 9.81
N VAL A 322 22.01 3.28 9.41
CA VAL A 322 23.43 2.89 9.42
C VAL A 322 24.23 3.78 8.48
N TRP A 323 23.70 4.05 7.28
CA TRP A 323 24.33 4.93 6.32
C TRP A 323 24.46 6.37 6.85
N ILE A 324 23.40 6.92 7.43
CA ILE A 324 23.42 8.26 8.05
C ILE A 324 24.44 8.31 9.19
N ALA A 325 24.50 7.28 10.04
CA ALA A 325 25.48 7.20 11.13
C ALA A 325 26.92 7.16 10.60
N LEU A 326 27.19 6.39 9.55
CA LEU A 326 28.50 6.30 8.90
C LEU A 326 28.92 7.65 8.31
N GLN A 327 28.02 8.33 7.59
CA GLN A 327 28.28 9.65 7.02
C GLN A 327 28.54 10.70 8.12
N SER A 328 27.75 10.65 9.20
CA SER A 328 27.91 11.55 10.34
C SER A 328 29.23 11.32 11.06
N TYR A 329 29.63 10.06 11.25
CA TYR A 329 30.93 9.69 11.82
C TYR A 329 32.09 10.17 10.95
N LEU A 330 32.00 9.99 9.62
CA LEU A 330 33.02 10.45 8.69
C LEU A 330 33.16 11.98 8.73
N ALA A 331 32.04 12.71 8.70
CA ALA A 331 32.03 14.17 8.84
C ALA A 331 32.66 14.63 10.15
N TYR A 332 32.31 13.98 11.28
CA TYR A 332 32.92 14.25 12.59
C TYR A 332 34.44 14.04 12.58
N ARG A 333 34.92 12.93 11.98
CA ARG A 333 36.36 12.63 11.88
C ARG A 333 37.11 13.68 11.07
N ILE A 334 36.55 14.12 9.93
CA ILE A 334 37.12 15.17 9.08
C ILE A 334 37.21 16.48 9.86
N ALA A 335 36.12 16.89 10.52
CA ALA A 335 36.09 18.12 11.33
C ALA A 335 37.13 18.09 12.45
N ARG A 336 37.25 16.96 13.17
CA ARG A 336 38.23 16.80 14.26
C ARG A 336 39.67 16.87 13.76
N CYS A 337 39.97 16.26 12.61
CA CYS A 337 41.28 16.37 11.98
C CYS A 337 41.58 17.81 11.53
N GLY A 338 40.60 18.52 10.97
CA GLY A 338 40.73 19.93 10.60
C GLY A 338 41.06 20.82 11.80
N VAL A 339 40.33 20.66 12.91
CA VAL A 339 40.59 21.41 14.16
C VAL A 339 41.99 21.11 14.71
N ALA A 340 42.41 19.84 14.72
CA ALA A 340 43.74 19.44 15.18
C ALA A 340 44.88 20.05 14.33
N MET A 341 44.70 20.16 13.02
CA MET A 341 45.69 20.82 12.15
C MET A 341 45.75 22.33 12.38
N ILE A 342 44.59 22.98 12.58
CA ILE A 342 44.53 24.43 12.86
C ILE A 342 45.18 24.76 14.21
N THR A 343 44.90 23.97 15.26
CA THR A 343 45.51 24.19 16.58
C THR A 343 47.01 23.90 16.58
N SER A 344 47.47 22.88 15.84
CA SER A 344 48.89 22.61 15.66
C SER A 344 49.60 23.73 14.88
N ALA A 345 48.98 24.28 13.84
CA ALA A 345 49.51 25.41 13.10
C ALA A 345 49.57 26.70 13.96
N ALA A 346 48.53 26.97 14.75
CA ALA A 346 48.49 28.13 15.65
C ALA A 346 49.57 28.07 16.74
N THR A 347 49.75 26.90 17.37
CA THR A 347 50.80 26.69 18.39
C THR A 347 52.21 26.71 17.79
N GLY A 348 52.38 26.24 16.54
CA GLY A 348 53.62 26.38 15.80
C GLY A 348 53.99 27.84 15.49
N PHE A 349 53.00 28.65 15.11
CA PHE A 349 53.18 30.09 14.83
C PHE A 349 53.52 30.91 16.09
N GLU A 350 52.93 30.56 17.24
CA GLU A 350 53.27 31.20 18.52
C GLU A 350 54.70 30.89 18.97
N LYS A 351 55.17 29.65 18.76
CA LYS A 351 56.57 29.28 19.06
C LYS A 351 57.57 29.99 18.15
N THR A 352 57.26 30.21 16.88
CA THR A 352 58.13 30.95 15.94
C THR A 352 58.13 32.46 16.17
N LYS A 353 57.11 33.02 16.83
CA LYS A 353 57.10 34.44 17.26
C LYS A 353 57.86 34.70 18.58
N ARG A 354 58.11 33.66 19.38
CA ARG A 354 58.81 33.76 20.68
C ARG A 354 60.29 33.37 20.62
N ALA A 355 60.72 32.77 19.52
CA ALA A 355 62.14 32.56 19.17
C ALA A 355 62.61 33.73 18.31
#